data_AF-A0A7W0F1E2-F1
#
_entry.id   AF-A0A7W0F1E2-F1
#
_cell.length_a   1.000
_cell.length_b   1.000
_cell.length_c   1.000
_cell.angle_alpha   90.00
_cell.angle_beta   90.00
_cell.angle_gamma   90.00
#
_symmetry.space_group_name_H-M   'P 1'
#
loop_
_entity.id
_entity.type
_entity.pdbx_description
1 polymer ?
#
loop_
_entity_poly.entity_id
_entity_poly.type
_entity_poly.pdbx_seq_one_letter_code
_entity_poly.pdbx_strand_id
1 'polypeptide(L)' 'MIIKCWGSRGSIPVSGREYDHFGGDTTCLEIRTKNDEIIILDAGTGIRRLGKQLIAEKRFQYHLIFT' A
#
# COMPACT_ATOMS: atom_id res chain seq x y z
N MET A 1 3.36 7.61 14.33
CA MET A 1 3.20 6.33 13.62
C MET A 1 1.90 6.42 12.86
N ILE A 2 1.94 6.17 11.55
CA ILE A 2 0.77 6.22 10.68
C ILE A 2 0.71 4.90 9.91
N ILE A 3 -0.49 4.35 9.75
CA ILE A 3 -0.74 3.18 8.92
C ILE A 3 -1.68 3.62 7.80
N LYS A 4 -1.29 3.37 6.55
CA LYS A 4 -2.12 3.63 5.36
C LYS A 4 -2.40 2.33 4.63
N CYS A 5 -3.68 2.06 4.38
CA CYS A 5 -4.10 0.94 3.54
C CYS A 5 -4.10 1.39 2.08
N TRP A 6 -3.23 0.79 1.27
CA TRP A 6 -3.20 1.01 -0.18
C TRP A 6 -4.10 0.06 -0.94
N GLY A 7 -4.38 -1.10 -0.34
CA GLY A 7 -5.41 -2.04 -0.74
C GLY A 7 -5.85 -2.88 0.46
N SER A 8 -7.12 -3.24 0.50
CA SER A 8 -7.76 -3.96 1.61
C SER A 8 -8.60 -5.15 1.13
N ARG A 9 -8.70 -5.39 -0.18
CA ARG A 9 -9.31 -6.61 -0.72
C ARG A 9 -8.39 -7.81 -0.45
N GLY A 10 -9.01 -8.99 -0.36
CA GLY A 10 -8.30 -10.26 -0.34
C GLY A 10 -7.62 -10.58 -1.68
N SER A 11 -7.56 -11.86 -2.06
CA SER A 11 -6.66 -12.33 -3.13
C SER A 11 -6.93 -11.77 -4.53
N ILE A 12 -8.13 -11.28 -4.83
CA ILE A 12 -8.54 -10.90 -6.19
C ILE A 12 -8.93 -9.41 -6.25
N PRO A 13 -8.25 -8.57 -7.06
CA PRO A 13 -8.61 -7.17 -7.21
C PRO A 13 -9.94 -7.04 -7.95
N VAL A 14 -10.64 -5.93 -7.72
CA VAL A 14 -11.91 -5.62 -8.38
C VAL A 14 -11.89 -4.22 -8.98
N SER A 15 -12.72 -4.03 -9.99
CA SER A 15 -12.92 -2.75 -10.68
C SER A 15 -14.39 -2.62 -11.04
N GLY A 16 -14.92 -1.40 -10.99
CA GLY A 16 -16.34 -1.12 -11.17
C GLY A 16 -16.75 0.08 -10.35
N ARG A 17 -17.84 0.73 -10.75
CA ARG A 17 -18.35 1.95 -10.11
C ARG A 17 -18.74 1.73 -8.66
N GLU A 18 -19.16 0.52 -8.31
CA GLU A 18 -19.49 0.08 -6.96
C GLU A 18 -18.27 0.10 -6.00
N TYR A 19 -17.04 0.15 -6.54
CA TYR A 19 -15.80 0.16 -5.74
C TYR A 19 -15.13 1.53 -5.66
N ASP A 20 -15.75 2.61 -6.17
CA ASP A 20 -15.14 3.94 -6.21
C ASP A 20 -14.88 4.56 -4.81
N HIS A 21 -15.65 4.15 -3.79
CA HIS A 21 -15.53 4.73 -2.45
C HIS A 21 -14.32 4.19 -1.66
N PHE A 22 -14.11 2.86 -1.67
CA PHE A 22 -13.03 2.22 -0.89
C PHE A 22 -11.89 1.67 -1.76
N GLY A 23 -12.08 1.57 -3.07
CA GLY A 23 -11.14 0.94 -4.00
C GLY A 23 -11.25 -0.59 -4.03
N GLY A 24 -10.59 -1.18 -5.02
CA GLY A 24 -10.60 -2.64 -5.26
C GLY A 24 -9.24 -3.31 -5.20
N ASP A 25 -8.22 -2.61 -4.68
CA ASP A 25 -6.86 -3.13 -4.63
C ASP A 25 -6.67 -4.19 -3.54
N THR A 26 -5.88 -5.22 -3.86
CA THR A 26 -5.54 -6.28 -2.90
C THR A 26 -4.53 -5.81 -1.85
N THR A 27 -4.45 -6.54 -0.74
CA THR A 27 -3.69 -6.19 0.47
C THR A 27 -2.33 -5.55 0.19
N CYS A 28 -2.18 -4.31 0.63
CA CYS A 28 -0.91 -3.61 0.67
C CYS A 28 -1.01 -2.51 1.71
N LEU A 29 -0.17 -2.59 2.75
CA LEU A 29 -0.17 -1.62 3.84
C LEU A 29 1.18 -0.90 3.91
N GLU A 30 1.13 0.38 4.21
CA GLU A 30 2.29 1.21 4.51
C GLU A 30 2.25 1.62 5.98
N ILE A 31 3.33 1.38 6.69
CA ILE A 31 3.55 1.85 8.05
C ILE A 31 4.71 2.85 8.03
N ARG A 32 4.44 4.07 8.51
CA ARG A 32 5.45 5.10 8.76
C ARG A 32 5.73 5.15 10.25
N THR A 33 6.95 4.77 10.65
CA THR A 33 7.34 4.75 12.07
C THR A 33 7.57 6.17 12.60
N LYS A 34 7.79 6.31 13.91
CA LYS A 34 8.17 7.62 14.49
C LYS A 34 9.57 8.06 14.06
N ASN A 35 10.42 7.12 13.65
CA ASN A 35 11.78 7.35 13.19
C ASN A 35 11.88 7.44 11.66
N ASP A 36 10.74 7.69 10.99
CA ASP A 36 10.66 7.89 9.53
C ASP A 36 11.05 6.67 8.68
N GLU A 37 11.04 5.48 9.29
CA GLU A 37 11.18 4.22 8.56
C GLU A 37 9.86 3.84 7.88
N ILE A 38 9.99 3.13 6.76
CA ILE A 38 8.88 2.67 5.94
C ILE A 38 8.85 1.16 5.99
N ILE A 39 7.74 0.62 6.49
CA ILE A 39 7.47 -0.82 6.46
C ILE A 39 6.28 -1.03 5.54
N ILE A 40 6.43 -1.95 4.61
CA ILE A 40 5.40 -2.36 3.67
C ILE A 40 4.99 -3.79 4.04
N LEU A 41 3.69 -3.99 4.32
CA LEU A 41 3.11 -5.31 4.55
C LEU A 41 2.36 -5.74 3.30
N ASP A 42 2.79 -6.86 2.72
CA ASP A 42 2.39 -7.38 1.42
C ASP A 42 2.59 -6.39 0.25
N ALA A 43 2.67 -6.97 -0.95
CA ALA A 43 2.79 -6.25 -2.20
C ALA A 43 1.64 -6.62 -3.15
N GLY A 44 0.40 -6.64 -2.64
CA GLY A 44 -0.81 -6.74 -3.47
C GLY A 44 -0.95 -5.56 -4.44
N THR A 45 -2.03 -5.49 -5.22
CA THR A 45 -2.14 -4.52 -6.32
C THR A 45 -2.05 -3.06 -5.89
N GLY A 46 -2.35 -2.76 -4.61
CA GLY A 46 -2.14 -1.45 -4.01
C GLY A 46 -0.68 -0.95 -4.06
N ILE A 47 0.30 -1.87 -4.18
CA ILE A 47 1.73 -1.57 -4.25
C ILE A 47 2.08 -0.60 -5.38
N ARG A 48 1.30 -0.61 -6.48
CA ARG A 48 1.55 0.29 -7.61
C ARG A 48 1.32 1.75 -7.26
N ARG A 49 0.30 2.06 -6.45
CA ARG A 49 0.04 3.43 -6.01
C ARG A 49 1.02 3.84 -4.90
N LEU A 50 1.31 2.94 -3.97
CA LEU A 50 2.35 3.16 -2.96
C LEU A 50 3.69 3.49 -3.62
N GLY A 51 4.14 2.68 -4.57
CA GLY A 51 5.39 2.90 -5.29
C GLY A 51 5.45 4.26 -6.00
N LYS A 52 4.36 4.70 -6.64
CA LYS A 52 4.27 6.06 -7.22
C LYS A 52 4.44 7.15 -6.16
N GLN A 53 3.83 7.00 -4.98
CA GLN A 53 3.97 7.96 -3.88
C GLN A 53 5.42 7.97 -3.34
N LEU A 54 6.02 6.80 -3.13
CA LEU A 54 7.40 6.67 -2.65
C LEU A 54 8.42 7.32 -3.60
N ILE A 55 8.27 7.11 -4.92
CA ILE A 55 9.11 7.76 -5.93
C ILE A 55 8.97 9.29 -5.87
N ALA A 56 7.73 9.80 -5.78
CA ALA A 56 7.48 11.23 -5.67
C ALA A 56 8.10 11.84 -4.40
N GLU A 57 8.11 11.08 -3.30
CA GLU A 57 8.75 11.45 -2.03
C GLU A 57 10.27 11.21 -2.01
N LYS A 58 10.86 10.67 -3.09
CA LYS A 58 12.28 10.27 -3.17
C LYS A 58 12.68 9.27 -2.08
N ARG A 59 11.78 8.34 -1.74
CA ARG A 59 12.00 7.26 -0.77
C ARG A 59 12.35 5.97 -1.50
N PHE A 60 13.56 5.46 -1.25
CA PHE A 60 14.09 4.26 -1.91
C PHE A 60 14.54 3.18 -0.92
N GLN A 61 14.34 3.39 0.38
CA GLN A 61 14.63 2.43 1.43
C GLN A 61 13.35 2.12 2.20
N TYR A 62 13.04 0.83 2.30
CA TYR A 62 11.86 0.31 2.98
C TYR A 62 12.07 -1.16 3.33
N HIS A 63 11.38 -1.61 4.37
CA HIS A 63 11.29 -3.02 4.74
C HIS A 63 10.03 -3.60 4.10
N LEU A 64 10.16 -4.66 3.31
CA LEU A 64 9.03 -5.35 2.72
C LEU A 64 8.87 -6.71 3.39
N ILE A 65 7.67 -6.97 3.93
CA ILE A 65 7.33 -8.23 4.59
C ILE A 65 6.23 -8.91 3.75
N PHE A 66 6.48 -10.15 3.35
CA PHE A 66 5.50 -11.00 2.66
C PHE A 66 4.84 -11.95 3.64
N THR A 67 3.53 -12.16 3.49
CA THR A 67 2.76 -13.16 4.25
C THR A 67 2.24 -14.29 3.37
#